data_AF-X0AED4-F1
#
_entry.id   AF-X0AED4-F1
#
_cell.length_a   1.000
_cell.length_b   1.000
_cell.length_c   1.000
_cell.angle_alpha   90.00
_cell.angle_beta   90.00
_cell.angle_gamma   90.00
#
_symmetry.space_group_name_H-M   'P 1'
#
loop_
_entity.id
_entity.type
_entity.pdbx_description
1 polymer ?
#
loop_
_entity_poly.entity_id
_entity_poly.type
_entity_poly.pdbx_seq_one_letter_code
_entity_poly.pdbx_strand_id
1 'polypeptide(L)'
;MECDLAAIIRSGQPLTDAHFQSFIYQILCGLKYIHSANVLHRDLKPGNLLVNADCELKICDFGLARGFSVDPEENAGYMTEYVATRWYRAPEIMLSFQSYTKAIDVWSVGCILAELLGGRPFFKGRDYVDQLNQILHILGTPNEETLSRIGSPRAQEYVRNLPFMPKKPFPSLFPQANPDALDLLDKMLAFDPSSRISVEQALEHPYLHIWHDASDEPDCPTTFNFDFEVVEDVGQMRGMILDEVMRFRQTVRTVPGQGGPAGLQNQQGVPVPLPQGNSQWTAEDPRPQEYQGHGNTGLEQDLQGGLDASRR
;
A
#
# COMPACT_ATOMS: atom_id res chain seq x y z
N MET A 1 -5.60 14.47 -7.98
CA MET A 1 -4.80 13.53 -8.78
C MET A 1 -5.23 13.67 -10.24
N GLU A 2 -4.28 13.68 -11.17
CA GLU A 2 -4.51 14.07 -12.57
C GLU A 2 -4.55 12.88 -13.52
N CYS A 3 -3.79 11.82 -13.21
CA CYS A 3 -3.78 10.58 -13.97
C CYS A 3 -3.46 9.39 -13.06
N ASP A 4 -3.42 8.19 -13.64
CA ASP A 4 -2.92 6.98 -12.98
C ASP A 4 -1.51 6.64 -13.46
N LEU A 5 -0.77 5.86 -12.66
CA LEU A 5 0.59 5.43 -12.99
C LEU A 5 0.62 4.62 -14.29
N ALA A 6 -0.45 3.91 -14.63
CA ALA A 6 -0.53 3.19 -15.90
C ALA A 6 -0.52 4.14 -17.11
N ALA A 7 -1.16 5.30 -17.00
CA ALA A 7 -1.16 6.35 -18.02
C ALA A 7 0.24 6.96 -18.19
N ILE A 8 0.94 7.18 -17.08
CA ILE A 8 2.34 7.64 -17.08
C ILE A 8 3.25 6.62 -17.77
N ILE A 9 3.13 5.34 -17.46
CA ILE A 9 3.96 4.28 -18.09
C ILE A 9 3.64 4.17 -19.59
N ARG A 10 2.35 4.24 -19.97
CA ARG A 10 1.92 4.19 -21.38
C ARG A 10 2.29 5.42 -22.19
N SER A 11 2.44 6.59 -21.57
CA SER A 11 2.79 7.81 -22.30
C SER A 11 4.22 7.74 -22.88
N GLY A 12 5.06 6.86 -22.32
CA GLY A 12 6.46 6.74 -22.71
C GLY A 12 7.27 7.98 -22.33
N GLN A 13 6.74 8.84 -21.45
CA GLN A 13 7.49 9.98 -20.93
C GLN A 13 8.76 9.47 -20.24
N PRO A 14 9.90 10.15 -20.37
CA PRO A 14 11.13 9.72 -19.72
C PRO A 14 10.95 9.71 -18.20
N LEU A 15 11.08 8.51 -17.60
CA LEU A 15 11.17 8.33 -16.16
C LEU A 15 12.61 7.95 -15.80
N THR A 16 13.11 8.54 -14.72
CA THR A 16 14.45 8.26 -14.20
C THR A 16 14.37 7.28 -13.01
N ASP A 17 15.51 6.71 -12.63
CA ASP A 17 15.60 5.86 -11.44
C ASP A 17 15.04 6.53 -10.17
N ALA A 18 15.28 7.83 -10.01
CA ALA A 18 14.72 8.63 -8.91
C ALA A 18 13.18 8.67 -8.91
N HIS A 19 12.54 8.70 -10.08
CA HIS A 19 11.08 8.60 -10.18
C HIS A 19 10.60 7.21 -9.74
N PHE A 20 11.32 6.15 -10.15
CA PHE A 20 10.99 4.78 -9.73
C PHE A 20 11.12 4.61 -8.22
N GLN A 21 12.22 5.09 -7.62
CA GLN A 21 12.43 5.09 -6.17
C GLN A 21 11.28 5.83 -5.45
N SER A 22 10.94 7.04 -5.91
CA SER A 22 9.87 7.83 -5.31
C SER A 22 8.51 7.13 -5.38
N PHE A 23 8.12 6.57 -6.54
CA PHE A 23 6.85 5.86 -6.66
C PHE A 23 6.81 4.60 -5.79
N ILE A 24 7.87 3.79 -5.80
CA ILE A 24 7.92 2.57 -4.97
C ILE A 24 7.90 2.91 -3.48
N TYR A 25 8.64 3.92 -3.05
CA TYR A 25 8.61 4.42 -1.67
C TYR A 25 7.19 4.82 -1.26
N GLN A 26 6.53 5.69 -2.02
CA GLN A 26 5.18 6.15 -1.71
C GLN A 26 4.13 5.01 -1.69
N ILE A 27 4.26 4.02 -2.58
CA ILE A 27 3.42 2.82 -2.55
C ILE A 27 3.65 2.05 -1.24
N LEU A 28 4.91 1.84 -0.83
CA LEU A 28 5.23 1.11 0.39
C LEU A 28 4.81 1.85 1.66
N CYS A 29 4.93 3.18 1.72
CA CYS A 29 4.41 3.99 2.84
C CYS A 29 2.89 3.81 2.98
N GLY A 30 2.15 3.93 1.86
CA GLY A 30 0.72 3.69 1.86
C GLY A 30 0.37 2.26 2.27
N LEU A 31 1.14 1.28 1.80
CA LEU A 31 0.91 -0.13 2.09
C LEU A 31 1.20 -0.49 3.55
N LYS A 32 2.24 0.11 4.18
CA LYS A 32 2.53 -0.02 5.62
C LYS A 32 1.33 0.41 6.46
N TYR A 33 0.75 1.56 6.13
CA TYR A 33 -0.45 2.06 6.81
C TYR A 33 -1.66 1.13 6.62
N ILE A 34 -1.90 0.66 5.40
CA ILE A 34 -3.01 -0.27 5.10
C ILE A 34 -2.82 -1.61 5.84
N HIS A 35 -1.60 -2.16 5.82
CA HIS A 35 -1.28 -3.44 6.42
C HIS A 35 -1.31 -3.40 7.95
N SER A 36 -0.90 -2.31 8.59
CA SER A 36 -1.03 -2.14 10.05
C SER A 36 -2.49 -2.05 10.50
N ALA A 37 -3.42 -1.67 9.61
CA ALA A 37 -4.85 -1.76 9.84
C ALA A 37 -5.46 -3.18 9.66
N ASN A 38 -4.64 -4.20 9.39
CA ASN A 38 -5.06 -5.56 9.01
C ASN A 38 -5.93 -5.60 7.73
N VAL A 39 -5.65 -4.72 6.77
CA VAL A 39 -6.29 -4.70 5.45
C VAL A 39 -5.30 -5.23 4.41
N LEU A 40 -5.78 -6.06 3.49
CA LEU A 40 -5.06 -6.43 2.26
C LEU A 40 -5.69 -5.70 1.08
N HIS A 41 -4.89 -5.08 0.21
CA HIS A 41 -5.42 -4.35 -0.94
C HIS A 41 -5.89 -5.31 -2.05
N ARG A 42 -5.14 -6.38 -2.34
CA ARG A 42 -5.44 -7.48 -3.27
C ARG A 42 -5.53 -7.13 -4.76
N ASP A 43 -5.64 -5.85 -5.12
CA ASP A 43 -5.66 -5.39 -6.52
C ASP A 43 -4.73 -4.21 -6.78
N LEU A 44 -3.51 -4.25 -6.21
CA LEU A 44 -2.49 -3.25 -6.54
C LEU A 44 -2.02 -3.44 -8.00
N LYS A 45 -2.12 -2.38 -8.77
CA LYS A 45 -1.69 -2.28 -10.18
C LYS A 45 -1.50 -0.81 -10.54
N PRO A 46 -0.74 -0.45 -11.58
CA PRO A 46 -0.51 0.94 -11.96
C PRO A 46 -1.79 1.75 -12.19
N GLY A 47 -2.91 1.11 -12.60
CA GLY A 47 -4.20 1.78 -12.76
C GLY A 47 -4.89 2.18 -11.46
N ASN A 48 -4.50 1.57 -10.33
CA ASN A 48 -5.03 1.85 -8.99
C ASN A 48 -4.05 2.72 -8.16
N LEU A 49 -3.08 3.34 -8.83
CA LEU A 49 -2.10 4.25 -8.24
C LEU A 49 -2.26 5.59 -8.92
N LEU A 50 -2.89 6.54 -8.23
CA LEU A 50 -3.14 7.87 -8.75
C LEU A 50 -1.89 8.72 -8.60
N VAL A 51 -1.61 9.57 -9.59
CA VAL A 51 -0.44 10.47 -9.62
C VAL A 51 -0.86 11.90 -10.04
N ASN A 52 -0.19 12.91 -9.52
CA ASN A 52 -0.32 14.32 -9.93
C ASN A 52 0.98 14.88 -10.54
N ALA A 53 0.95 16.12 -11.03
CA ALA A 53 2.10 16.81 -11.61
C ALA A 53 3.34 16.88 -10.69
N ASP A 54 3.13 16.90 -9.37
CA ASP A 54 4.20 16.95 -8.36
C ASP A 54 4.79 15.56 -8.05
N CYS A 55 4.40 14.52 -8.81
CA CYS A 55 4.78 13.11 -8.59
C CYS A 55 4.36 12.55 -7.23
N GLU A 56 3.34 13.13 -6.60
CA GLU A 56 2.69 12.52 -5.43
C GLU A 56 1.82 11.36 -5.88
N LEU A 57 1.93 10.23 -5.18
CA LEU A 57 1.24 8.99 -5.47
C LEU A 57 0.28 8.64 -4.34
N LYS A 58 -0.94 8.22 -4.69
CA LYS A 58 -1.93 7.72 -3.71
C LYS A 58 -2.56 6.42 -4.21
N ILE A 59 -2.65 5.44 -3.32
CA ILE A 59 -3.34 4.17 -3.56
C ILE A 59 -4.85 4.43 -3.57
N CYS A 60 -5.56 3.85 -4.52
CA CYS A 60 -7.02 3.91 -4.60
C CYS A 60 -7.64 2.55 -4.94
N ASP A 61 -8.98 2.50 -4.96
CA ASP A 61 -9.77 1.31 -5.32
C ASP A 61 -9.62 0.12 -4.36
N PHE A 62 -10.26 0.27 -3.19
CA PHE A 62 -10.35 -0.75 -2.15
C PHE A 62 -11.54 -1.71 -2.34
N GLY A 63 -12.17 -1.75 -3.53
CA GLY A 63 -13.36 -2.59 -3.77
C GLY A 63 -13.10 -4.09 -3.60
N LEU A 64 -11.85 -4.51 -3.81
CA LEU A 64 -11.41 -5.90 -3.65
C LEU A 64 -10.63 -6.14 -2.34
N ALA A 65 -10.48 -5.11 -1.51
CA ALA A 65 -9.76 -5.20 -0.24
C ALA A 65 -10.50 -6.12 0.74
N ARG A 66 -9.75 -6.83 1.58
CA ARG A 66 -10.30 -7.75 2.59
C ARG A 66 -9.51 -7.69 3.89
N GLY A 67 -10.17 -8.12 4.97
CA GLY A 67 -9.53 -8.33 6.26
C GLY A 67 -8.48 -9.41 6.20
N PHE A 68 -7.38 -9.19 6.91
CA PHE A 68 -6.42 -10.22 7.24
C PHE A 68 -6.59 -10.60 8.70
N SER A 69 -6.86 -11.88 8.96
CA SER A 69 -6.78 -12.46 10.29
C SER A 69 -5.53 -13.32 10.44
N VAL A 70 -5.05 -13.49 11.66
CA VAL A 70 -4.02 -14.50 11.96
C VAL A 70 -4.66 -15.90 11.98
N ASP A 71 -5.98 -16.00 12.21
CA ASP A 71 -6.71 -17.25 12.20
C ASP A 71 -6.99 -17.71 10.74
N PRO A 72 -6.45 -18.85 10.29
CA PRO A 72 -6.71 -19.37 8.95
C PRO A 72 -8.20 -19.68 8.68
N GLU A 73 -9.00 -19.99 9.71
CA GLU A 73 -10.42 -20.29 9.55
C GLU A 73 -11.22 -19.04 9.17
N GLU A 74 -10.86 -17.88 9.74
CA GLU A 74 -11.45 -16.59 9.38
C GLU A 74 -11.04 -16.16 7.96
N ASN A 75 -9.84 -16.55 7.50
CA ASN A 75 -9.35 -16.23 6.16
C ASN A 75 -9.95 -17.08 5.02
N ALA A 76 -10.59 -18.21 5.35
CA ALA A 76 -11.06 -19.19 4.36
C ALA A 76 -12.27 -18.70 3.53
N GLY A 77 -13.05 -17.74 4.05
CA GLY A 77 -14.24 -17.20 3.40
C GLY A 77 -13.99 -16.30 2.18
N TYR A 78 -12.75 -15.85 1.95
CA TYR A 78 -12.45 -14.73 1.04
C TYR A 78 -12.06 -15.12 -0.40
N MET A 79 -12.29 -16.38 -0.79
CA MET A 79 -11.76 -17.01 -2.01
C MET A 79 -12.37 -16.56 -3.34
N THR A 80 -13.46 -15.78 -3.34
CA THR A 80 -14.26 -15.57 -4.55
C THR A 80 -14.29 -14.11 -5.02
N GLU A 81 -13.28 -13.69 -5.80
CA GLU A 81 -13.52 -12.69 -6.85
C GLU A 81 -12.53 -12.81 -8.02
N TYR A 82 -12.99 -13.51 -9.06
CA TYR A 82 -12.23 -13.89 -10.25
C TYR A 82 -12.24 -12.82 -11.36
N VAL A 83 -12.62 -11.58 -11.04
CA VAL A 83 -12.92 -10.53 -12.03
C VAL A 83 -11.95 -9.34 -11.88
N ALA A 84 -10.66 -9.55 -12.15
CA ALA A 84 -9.69 -8.45 -12.23
C ALA A 84 -8.47 -8.81 -13.10
N THR A 85 -7.59 -7.83 -13.30
CA THR A 85 -6.36 -7.97 -14.07
C THR A 85 -5.40 -8.94 -13.36
N ARG A 86 -5.16 -10.11 -13.94
CA ARG A 86 -4.35 -11.18 -13.34
C ARG A 86 -2.84 -10.92 -13.29
N TRP A 87 -2.36 -9.92 -14.04
CA TRP A 87 -0.93 -9.69 -14.28
C TRP A 87 -0.11 -9.39 -13.01
N TYR A 88 -0.76 -8.84 -11.99
CA TYR A 88 -0.14 -8.46 -10.71
C TYR A 88 -0.50 -9.40 -9.57
N ARG A 89 -1.28 -10.47 -9.83
CA ARG A 89 -1.70 -11.40 -8.78
C ARG A 89 -0.54 -12.30 -8.37
N ALA A 90 -0.38 -12.49 -7.06
CA ALA A 90 0.64 -13.36 -6.50
C ALA A 90 0.41 -14.84 -6.85
N PRO A 91 1.47 -15.66 -7.00
CA PRO A 91 1.34 -17.09 -7.34
C PRO A 91 0.46 -17.83 -6.35
N GLU A 92 0.54 -17.50 -5.07
CA GLU A 92 -0.23 -18.15 -4.01
C GLU A 92 -1.74 -17.93 -4.11
N ILE A 93 -2.17 -16.79 -4.68
CA ILE A 93 -3.59 -16.52 -5.02
C ILE A 93 -4.06 -17.45 -6.14
N MET A 94 -3.19 -17.72 -7.12
CA MET A 94 -3.52 -18.56 -8.27
C MET A 94 -3.46 -20.05 -7.95
N LEU A 95 -2.63 -20.44 -7.00
CA LEU A 95 -2.33 -21.82 -6.63
C LEU A 95 -3.11 -22.30 -5.38
N SER A 96 -3.92 -21.41 -4.80
CA SER A 96 -4.72 -21.67 -3.60
C SER A 96 -3.87 -22.16 -2.42
N PHE A 97 -2.81 -21.43 -2.09
CA PHE A 97 -2.12 -21.69 -0.82
C PHE A 97 -3.10 -21.41 0.33
N GLN A 98 -2.97 -22.16 1.42
CA GLN A 98 -3.79 -21.96 2.61
C GLN A 98 -3.40 -20.71 3.42
N SER A 99 -2.33 -20.01 3.04
CA SER A 99 -1.78 -18.84 3.73
C SER A 99 -1.82 -17.59 2.84
N TYR A 100 -2.93 -16.84 2.89
CA TYR A 100 -2.96 -15.49 2.33
C TYR A 100 -2.42 -14.52 3.36
N THR A 101 -1.35 -13.81 3.02
CA THR A 101 -0.72 -12.84 3.92
C THR A 101 -0.54 -11.50 3.22
N LYS A 102 -0.08 -10.51 3.97
CA LYS A 102 0.40 -9.21 3.47
C LYS A 102 1.37 -9.32 2.28
N ALA A 103 2.07 -10.46 2.14
CA ALA A 103 3.00 -10.71 1.04
C ALA A 103 2.35 -10.61 -0.35
N ILE A 104 1.04 -10.85 -0.51
CA ILE A 104 0.36 -10.81 -1.82
C ILE A 104 0.43 -9.41 -2.45
N ASP A 105 0.35 -8.37 -1.62
CA ASP A 105 0.44 -6.98 -2.08
C ASP A 105 1.90 -6.64 -2.44
N VAL A 106 2.88 -7.15 -1.69
CA VAL A 106 4.31 -6.98 -2.00
C VAL A 106 4.67 -7.58 -3.36
N TRP A 107 4.10 -8.73 -3.72
CA TRP A 107 4.27 -9.30 -5.07
C TRP A 107 3.78 -8.34 -6.15
N SER A 108 2.62 -7.72 -5.90
CA SER A 108 2.02 -6.75 -6.83
C SER A 108 2.93 -5.53 -7.00
N VAL A 109 3.54 -5.03 -5.90
CA VAL A 109 4.57 -3.97 -5.94
C VAL A 109 5.79 -4.39 -6.76
N GLY A 110 6.27 -5.63 -6.61
CA GLY A 110 7.34 -6.16 -7.44
C GLY A 110 7.00 -6.17 -8.93
N CYS A 111 5.77 -6.55 -9.29
CA CYS A 111 5.29 -6.49 -10.67
C CYS A 111 5.25 -5.05 -11.20
N ILE A 112 4.85 -4.08 -10.37
CA ILE A 112 4.83 -2.65 -10.70
C ILE A 112 6.24 -2.11 -10.91
N LEU A 113 7.20 -2.46 -10.05
CA LEU A 113 8.61 -2.09 -10.23
C LEU A 113 9.19 -2.67 -11.52
N ALA A 114 8.94 -3.94 -11.81
CA ALA A 114 9.37 -4.55 -13.08
C ALA A 114 8.74 -3.87 -14.31
N GLU A 115 7.49 -3.41 -14.19
CA GLU A 115 6.81 -2.68 -15.26
C GLU A 115 7.36 -1.26 -15.44
N LEU A 116 7.72 -0.56 -14.36
CA LEU A 116 8.42 0.73 -14.41
C LEU A 116 9.78 0.60 -15.12
N LEU A 117 10.56 -0.44 -14.76
CA LEU A 117 11.86 -0.72 -15.38
C LEU A 117 11.75 -1.13 -16.85
N GLY A 118 10.69 -1.88 -17.20
CA GLY A 118 10.49 -2.44 -18.54
C GLY A 118 9.60 -1.63 -19.48
N GLY A 119 8.89 -0.61 -18.97
CA GLY A 119 7.90 0.17 -19.69
C GLY A 119 6.65 -0.62 -20.15
N ARG A 120 6.44 -1.84 -19.62
CA ARG A 120 5.35 -2.74 -20.01
C ARG A 120 5.05 -3.76 -18.92
N PRO A 121 3.82 -4.31 -18.84
CA PRO A 121 3.48 -5.35 -17.87
C PRO A 121 4.44 -6.54 -17.92
N PHE A 122 4.98 -6.91 -16.75
CA PHE A 122 6.05 -7.90 -16.64
C PHE A 122 5.56 -9.34 -16.86
N PHE A 123 4.46 -9.73 -16.20
CA PHE A 123 3.80 -11.02 -16.39
C PHE A 123 2.43 -10.83 -17.04
N LYS A 124 2.37 -10.97 -18.36
CA LYS A 124 1.18 -10.66 -19.17
C LYS A 124 0.44 -11.92 -19.61
N GLY A 125 0.00 -12.73 -18.65
CA GLY A 125 -0.73 -13.97 -18.90
C GLY A 125 -2.10 -13.76 -19.54
N ARG A 126 -2.39 -14.55 -20.58
CA ARG A 126 -3.69 -14.57 -21.26
C ARG A 126 -4.77 -15.27 -20.42
N ASP A 127 -4.37 -16.28 -19.67
CA ASP A 127 -5.19 -17.05 -18.72
C ASP A 127 -4.33 -17.45 -17.51
N TYR A 128 -4.89 -18.25 -16.59
CA TYR A 128 -4.20 -18.69 -15.38
C TYR A 128 -2.97 -19.55 -15.64
N VAL A 129 -3.05 -20.44 -16.64
CA VAL A 129 -1.96 -21.36 -16.98
C VAL A 129 -0.82 -20.60 -17.64
N ASP A 130 -1.16 -19.72 -18.59
CA ASP A 130 -0.21 -18.84 -19.27
C ASP A 130 0.47 -17.87 -18.28
N GLN A 131 -0.29 -17.32 -17.32
CA GLN A 131 0.27 -16.47 -16.25
C GLN A 131 1.28 -17.24 -15.38
N LEU A 132 0.94 -18.45 -14.94
CA LEU A 132 1.85 -19.29 -14.14
C LEU A 132 3.10 -19.65 -14.93
N ASN A 133 2.96 -20.02 -16.20
CA ASN A 133 4.10 -20.34 -17.06
C ASN A 133 5.03 -19.15 -17.27
N GLN A 134 4.49 -17.93 -17.44
CA GLN A 134 5.31 -16.73 -17.54
C GLN A 134 6.10 -16.45 -16.25
N ILE A 135 5.48 -16.66 -15.09
CA ILE A 135 6.15 -16.52 -13.79
C ILE A 135 7.29 -17.54 -13.67
N LEU A 136 7.01 -18.82 -13.91
CA LEU A 136 8.00 -19.90 -13.83
C LEU A 136 9.14 -19.74 -14.85
N HIS A 137 8.86 -19.17 -16.02
CA HIS A 137 9.87 -18.91 -17.05
C HIS A 137 10.91 -17.87 -16.62
N ILE A 138 10.57 -16.98 -15.69
CA ILE A 138 11.48 -15.99 -15.13
C ILE A 138 12.09 -16.48 -13.81
N LEU A 139 11.25 -16.92 -12.87
CA LEU A 139 11.69 -17.29 -11.52
C LEU A 139 12.29 -18.70 -11.45
N GLY A 140 12.07 -19.53 -12.46
CA GLY A 140 12.49 -20.92 -12.50
C GLY A 140 11.49 -21.88 -11.85
N THR A 141 11.80 -23.16 -11.92
CA THR A 141 11.03 -24.21 -11.24
C THR A 141 11.21 -24.11 -9.72
N PRO A 142 10.14 -23.97 -8.92
CA PRO A 142 10.24 -23.92 -7.47
C PRO A 142 10.77 -25.24 -6.89
N ASN A 143 11.38 -25.17 -5.72
CA ASN A 143 11.87 -26.36 -5.02
C ASN A 143 10.71 -27.23 -4.48
N GLU A 144 11.01 -28.46 -4.07
CA GLU A 144 9.97 -29.38 -3.57
C GLU A 144 9.29 -28.91 -2.29
N GLU A 145 9.98 -28.16 -1.43
CA GLU A 145 9.38 -27.58 -0.23
C GLU A 145 8.26 -26.60 -0.60
N THR A 146 8.56 -25.63 -1.47
CA THR A 146 7.59 -24.65 -1.98
C THR A 146 6.48 -25.32 -2.77
N LEU A 147 6.78 -26.35 -3.58
CA LEU A 147 5.76 -27.12 -4.30
C LEU A 147 4.80 -27.85 -3.36
N SER A 148 5.31 -28.43 -2.27
CA SER A 148 4.49 -29.18 -1.31
C SER A 148 3.47 -28.31 -0.57
N ARG A 149 3.74 -27.00 -0.45
CA ARG A 149 2.87 -26.01 0.20
C ARG A 149 1.70 -25.54 -0.68
N ILE A 150 1.72 -25.82 -1.98
CA ILE A 150 0.62 -25.48 -2.89
C ILE A 150 -0.63 -26.30 -2.48
N GLY A 151 -1.73 -25.63 -2.13
CA GLY A 151 -2.94 -26.31 -1.64
C GLY A 151 -3.72 -27.09 -2.71
N SER A 152 -3.44 -26.87 -4.00
CA SER A 152 -4.11 -27.53 -5.13
C SER A 152 -3.29 -28.71 -5.68
N PRO A 153 -3.74 -29.98 -5.52
CA PRO A 153 -3.04 -31.15 -6.04
C PRO A 153 -2.84 -31.10 -7.57
N ARG A 154 -3.83 -30.58 -8.29
CA ARG A 154 -3.76 -30.42 -9.76
C ARG A 154 -2.66 -29.43 -10.15
N ALA A 155 -2.52 -28.34 -9.40
CA ALA A 155 -1.50 -27.34 -9.68
C ALA A 155 -0.10 -27.86 -9.33
N GLN A 156 0.04 -28.61 -8.23
CA GLN A 156 1.30 -29.30 -7.90
C GLN A 156 1.73 -30.25 -9.02
N GLU A 157 0.83 -31.13 -9.47
CA GLU A 157 1.12 -32.09 -10.53
C GLU A 157 1.45 -31.38 -11.85
N TYR A 158 0.73 -30.31 -12.17
CA TYR A 158 1.03 -29.48 -13.34
C TYR A 158 2.46 -28.95 -13.30
N VAL A 159 2.89 -28.32 -12.20
CA VAL A 159 4.23 -27.74 -12.10
C VAL A 159 5.32 -28.82 -12.08
N ARG A 160 5.08 -29.97 -11.42
CA ARG A 160 6.02 -31.12 -11.42
C ARG A 160 6.24 -31.72 -12.81
N ASN A 161 5.23 -31.68 -13.67
CA ASN A 161 5.31 -32.22 -15.03
C ASN A 161 5.96 -31.25 -16.03
N LEU A 162 6.23 -30.00 -15.65
CA LEU A 162 6.95 -29.05 -16.49
C LEU A 162 8.45 -29.41 -16.54
N PRO A 163 9.14 -29.14 -17.66
CA PRO A 163 10.58 -29.26 -17.72
C PRO A 163 11.24 -28.30 -16.72
N PHE A 164 12.39 -28.70 -16.18
CA PHE A 164 13.17 -27.84 -15.30
C PHE A 164 13.55 -26.53 -16.00
N MET A 165 13.29 -25.42 -15.33
CA MET A 165 13.61 -24.06 -15.78
C MET A 165 14.55 -23.38 -14.77
N PRO A 166 15.77 -22.96 -15.17
CA PRO A 166 16.61 -22.16 -14.29
C PRO A 166 16.06 -20.74 -14.17
N LYS A 167 16.22 -20.13 -12.99
CA LYS A 167 15.90 -18.72 -12.76
C LYS A 167 16.70 -17.83 -13.73
N LYS A 168 16.02 -16.86 -14.37
CA LYS A 168 16.66 -15.82 -15.17
C LYS A 168 17.09 -14.68 -14.26
N PRO A 169 18.39 -14.31 -14.22
CA PRO A 169 18.85 -13.20 -13.40
C PRO A 169 18.21 -11.89 -13.87
N PHE A 170 17.63 -11.10 -12.96
CA PHE A 170 17.06 -9.79 -13.27
C PHE A 170 18.03 -8.83 -14.00
N PRO A 171 19.36 -8.80 -13.70
CA PRO A 171 20.32 -8.01 -14.48
C PRO A 171 20.38 -8.36 -15.97
N SER A 172 20.05 -9.60 -16.35
CA SER A 172 19.97 -10.00 -17.76
C SER A 172 18.70 -9.49 -18.46
N LEU A 173 17.64 -9.23 -17.69
CA LEU A 173 16.36 -8.74 -18.19
C LEU A 173 16.34 -7.21 -18.25
N PHE A 174 17.00 -6.56 -17.29
CA PHE A 174 17.08 -5.11 -17.13
C PHE A 174 18.55 -4.64 -17.03
N PRO A 175 19.34 -4.71 -18.12
CA PRO A 175 20.79 -4.49 -18.06
C PRO A 175 21.23 -3.06 -17.75
N GLN A 176 20.31 -2.08 -17.84
CA GLN A 176 20.58 -0.66 -17.57
C GLN A 176 19.98 -0.20 -16.23
N ALA A 177 19.33 -1.10 -15.49
CA ALA A 177 18.68 -0.75 -14.23
C ALA A 177 19.71 -0.67 -13.09
N ASN A 178 19.38 0.13 -12.09
CA ASN A 178 20.15 0.22 -10.85
C ASN A 178 20.24 -1.16 -10.17
N PRO A 179 21.45 -1.64 -9.80
CA PRO A 179 21.61 -2.93 -9.10
C PRO A 179 20.76 -3.06 -7.83
N ASP A 180 20.61 -1.99 -7.06
CA ASP A 180 19.79 -2.00 -5.83
C ASP A 180 18.30 -2.12 -6.14
N ALA A 181 17.84 -1.58 -7.28
CA ALA A 181 16.47 -1.78 -7.76
C ALA A 181 16.20 -3.24 -8.08
N LEU A 182 17.16 -3.90 -8.72
CA LEU A 182 17.06 -5.32 -9.11
C LEU A 182 17.14 -6.24 -7.90
N ASP A 183 17.93 -5.88 -6.90
CA ASP A 183 18.01 -6.60 -5.64
C ASP A 183 16.70 -6.48 -4.84
N LEU A 184 16.10 -5.28 -4.76
CA LEU A 184 14.77 -5.12 -4.16
C LEU A 184 13.70 -5.90 -4.93
N LEU A 185 13.73 -5.82 -6.27
CA LEU A 185 12.81 -6.53 -7.15
C LEU A 185 12.87 -8.04 -6.94
N ASP A 186 14.07 -8.61 -6.81
CA ASP A 186 14.27 -10.04 -6.59
C ASP A 186 13.64 -10.51 -5.27
N LYS A 187 13.79 -9.70 -4.21
CA LYS A 187 13.20 -9.96 -2.90
C LYS A 187 11.68 -9.80 -2.87
N MET A 188 11.11 -8.89 -3.68
CA MET A 188 9.66 -8.74 -3.83
C MET A 188 9.03 -9.86 -4.69
N LEU A 189 9.73 -10.32 -5.73
CA LEU A 189 9.26 -11.38 -6.64
C LEU A 189 9.74 -12.78 -6.23
N ALA A 190 9.78 -13.05 -4.93
CA ALA A 190 9.93 -14.41 -4.41
C ALA A 190 8.65 -15.23 -4.68
N PHE A 191 8.80 -16.41 -5.27
CA PHE A 191 7.68 -17.31 -5.55
C PHE A 191 7.02 -17.81 -4.26
N ASP A 192 7.83 -18.21 -3.28
CA ASP A 192 7.34 -18.56 -1.95
C ASP A 192 7.03 -17.28 -1.15
N PRO A 193 5.78 -17.06 -0.69
CA PRO A 193 5.44 -15.88 0.10
C PRO A 193 6.23 -15.77 1.40
N SER A 194 6.71 -16.88 2.00
CA SER A 194 7.51 -16.80 3.24
C SER A 194 8.92 -16.25 3.02
N SER A 195 9.41 -16.30 1.77
CA SER A 195 10.72 -15.78 1.39
C SER A 195 10.64 -14.36 0.82
N ARG A 196 9.44 -13.78 0.74
CA ARG A 196 9.19 -12.45 0.22
C ARG A 196 9.49 -11.41 1.29
N ILE A 197 10.17 -10.34 0.91
CA ILE A 197 10.46 -9.20 1.80
C ILE A 197 9.15 -8.60 2.35
N SER A 198 9.16 -8.17 3.61
CA SER A 198 8.03 -7.41 4.17
C SER A 198 8.02 -5.95 3.68
N VAL A 199 6.94 -5.23 3.92
CA VAL A 199 6.85 -3.81 3.54
C VAL A 199 7.87 -2.99 4.33
N GLU A 200 8.03 -3.27 5.62
CA GLU A 200 8.95 -2.61 6.53
C GLU A 200 10.40 -2.84 6.09
N GLN A 201 10.76 -4.10 5.80
CA GLN A 201 12.08 -4.45 5.28
C GLN A 201 12.36 -3.80 3.91
N ALA A 202 11.33 -3.62 3.07
CA ALA A 202 11.47 -2.96 1.79
C ALA A 202 11.70 -1.45 1.94
N LEU A 203 11.06 -0.78 2.90
CA LEU A 203 11.31 0.64 3.23
C LEU A 203 12.74 0.85 3.73
N GLU A 204 13.28 -0.09 4.51
CA GLU A 204 14.67 -0.07 4.98
C GLU A 204 15.72 -0.46 3.92
N HIS A 205 15.28 -0.83 2.70
CA HIS A 205 16.19 -1.33 1.67
C HIS A 205 17.13 -0.24 1.13
N PRO A 206 18.41 -0.54 0.80
CA PRO A 206 19.35 0.44 0.25
C PRO A 206 18.84 1.22 -0.96
N TYR A 207 17.99 0.59 -1.79
CA TYR A 207 17.37 1.25 -2.93
C TYR A 207 16.52 2.47 -2.55
N LEU A 208 15.95 2.51 -1.34
CA LEU A 208 15.05 3.58 -0.88
C LEU A 208 15.67 4.49 0.18
N HIS A 209 16.97 4.33 0.50
CA HIS A 209 17.63 5.01 1.62
C HIS A 209 17.55 6.54 1.60
N ILE A 210 17.39 7.16 0.42
CA ILE A 210 17.26 8.62 0.27
C ILE A 210 15.91 9.12 0.79
N TRP A 211 14.88 8.28 0.68
CA TRP A 211 13.50 8.62 1.01
C TRP A 211 13.08 8.13 2.38
N HIS A 212 13.66 7.02 2.83
CA HIS A 212 13.31 6.36 4.09
C HIS A 212 13.48 7.30 5.29
N ASP A 213 12.36 7.56 5.98
CA ASP A 213 12.31 8.23 7.28
C ASP A 213 11.25 7.53 8.13
N ALA A 214 11.71 6.69 9.07
CA ALA A 214 10.83 5.95 9.97
C ALA A 214 9.86 6.84 10.77
N SER A 215 10.17 8.12 10.98
CA SER A 215 9.30 9.06 11.69
C SER A 215 8.16 9.61 10.83
N ASP A 216 8.29 9.55 9.50
CA ASP A 216 7.28 9.97 8.52
C ASP A 216 6.57 8.78 7.84
N GLU A 217 6.72 7.59 8.42
CA GLU A 217 6.11 6.35 7.95
C GLU A 217 5.14 5.79 9.02
N PRO A 218 3.99 6.42 9.26
CA PRO A 218 3.09 6.04 10.35
C PRO A 218 2.37 4.72 10.09
N ASP A 219 2.06 4.02 11.17
CA ASP A 219 1.06 2.94 11.19
C ASP A 219 -0.35 3.49 11.37
N CYS A 220 -1.35 2.71 10.96
CA CYS A 220 -2.75 3.05 11.22
C CYS A 220 -3.05 2.91 12.73
N PRO A 221 -3.63 3.93 13.40
CA PRO A 221 -3.88 3.90 14.84
C PRO A 221 -4.83 2.80 15.31
N THR A 222 -5.68 2.30 14.41
CA THR A 222 -6.70 1.28 14.70
C THR A 222 -6.79 0.28 13.55
N THR A 223 -7.08 -0.97 13.87
CA THR A 223 -7.44 -1.96 12.85
C THR A 223 -8.78 -1.65 12.22
N PHE A 224 -8.99 -2.11 10.99
CA PHE A 224 -10.26 -1.98 10.29
C PHE A 224 -11.13 -3.22 10.55
N ASN A 225 -12.41 -2.99 10.86
CA ASN A 225 -13.37 -4.05 11.15
C ASN A 225 -14.17 -4.39 9.87
N PHE A 226 -14.21 -5.67 9.51
CA PHE A 226 -14.89 -6.19 8.32
C PHE A 226 -16.22 -6.88 8.62
N ASP A 227 -16.81 -6.69 9.81
CA ASP A 227 -18.06 -7.35 10.23
C ASP A 227 -19.24 -7.01 9.32
N PHE A 228 -19.16 -5.92 8.54
CA PHE A 228 -20.20 -5.57 7.56
C PHE A 228 -20.26 -6.53 6.36
N GLU A 229 -19.21 -7.30 6.07
CA GLU A 229 -19.16 -8.18 4.88
C GLU A 229 -20.12 -9.38 4.97
N VAL A 230 -20.57 -9.75 6.18
CA VAL A 230 -21.53 -10.85 6.38
C VAL A 230 -22.98 -10.45 6.06
N VAL A 231 -23.22 -9.17 5.78
CA VAL A 231 -24.57 -8.65 5.49
C VAL A 231 -24.96 -8.98 4.05
N GLU A 232 -25.87 -9.94 3.88
CA GLU A 232 -26.37 -10.34 2.55
C GLU A 232 -27.59 -9.52 2.08
N ASP A 233 -28.34 -8.90 3.00
CA ASP A 233 -29.56 -8.15 2.65
C ASP A 233 -29.25 -6.78 2.04
N VAL A 234 -29.75 -6.56 0.81
CA VAL A 234 -29.54 -5.32 0.05
C VAL A 234 -30.22 -4.11 0.72
N GLY A 235 -31.34 -4.32 1.42
CA GLY A 235 -32.02 -3.26 2.16
C GLY A 235 -31.16 -2.75 3.32
N GLN A 236 -30.59 -3.66 4.10
CA GLN A 236 -29.65 -3.37 5.17
C GLN A 236 -28.37 -2.71 4.66
N MET A 237 -27.76 -3.24 3.59
CA MET A 237 -26.59 -2.63 2.95
C MET A 237 -26.86 -1.17 2.53
N ARG A 238 -28.03 -0.90 1.92
CA ARG A 238 -28.43 0.46 1.56
C ARG A 238 -28.55 1.38 2.78
N GLY A 239 -29.10 0.87 3.89
CA GLY A 239 -29.17 1.60 5.16
C GLY A 239 -27.78 1.97 5.68
N MET A 240 -26.87 0.99 5.73
CA MET A 240 -25.48 1.18 6.20
C MET A 240 -24.72 2.22 5.36
N ILE A 241 -24.88 2.19 4.03
CA ILE A 241 -24.27 3.20 3.13
C ILE A 241 -24.80 4.61 3.44
N LEU A 242 -26.12 4.75 3.66
CA LEU A 242 -26.71 6.05 3.99
C LEU A 242 -26.21 6.56 5.34
N ASP A 243 -26.12 5.68 6.35
CA ASP A 243 -25.62 6.03 7.68
C ASP A 243 -24.16 6.48 7.62
N GLU A 244 -23.32 5.80 6.83
CA GLU A 244 -21.91 6.18 6.65
C GLU A 244 -21.78 7.55 5.96
N VAL A 245 -22.56 7.82 4.91
CA VAL A 245 -22.59 9.14 4.26
C VAL A 245 -23.02 10.24 5.24
N MET A 246 -24.03 9.98 6.06
CA MET A 246 -24.53 10.95 7.03
C MET A 246 -23.52 11.20 8.15
N ARG A 247 -22.90 10.14 8.67
CA ARG A 247 -21.83 10.21 9.68
C ARG A 247 -20.64 11.00 9.16
N PHE A 248 -20.14 10.67 7.97
CA PHE A 248 -19.01 11.38 7.36
C PHE A 248 -19.32 12.86 7.16
N ARG A 249 -20.52 13.21 6.68
CA ARG A 249 -20.95 14.61 6.52
C ARG A 249 -20.97 15.38 7.83
N GLN A 250 -21.34 14.75 8.94
CA GLN A 250 -21.30 15.38 10.26
C GLN A 250 -19.86 15.64 10.69
N THR A 251 -18.99 14.63 10.59
CA THR A 251 -17.57 14.70 10.98
C THR A 251 -16.82 15.81 10.24
N VAL A 252 -17.02 15.96 8.92
CA VAL A 252 -16.31 16.99 8.13
C VAL A 252 -16.91 18.40 8.27
N ARG A 253 -18.11 18.53 8.87
CA ARG A 253 -18.78 19.83 9.09
C ARG A 253 -18.59 20.37 10.50
N THR A 254 -18.19 19.54 11.46
CA THR A 254 -17.78 20.00 12.78
C THR A 254 -16.44 20.72 12.68
N VAL A 255 -16.46 22.06 12.74
CA VAL A 255 -15.25 22.88 12.80
C VAL A 255 -14.61 22.70 14.19
N PRO A 256 -13.33 22.31 14.30
CA PRO A 256 -12.64 22.27 15.58
C PRO A 256 -12.46 23.72 16.08
N GLY A 257 -13.18 24.09 17.15
CA GLY A 257 -13.01 25.39 17.83
C GLY A 257 -14.28 26.18 18.16
N GLN A 258 -15.47 25.78 17.69
CA GLN A 258 -16.74 26.38 18.17
C GLN A 258 -17.48 25.43 19.10
N GLY A 259 -17.03 25.39 20.35
CA GLY A 259 -17.85 24.88 21.45
C GLY A 259 -18.94 25.88 21.80
N GLY A 260 -20.18 25.57 21.41
CA GLY A 260 -21.38 26.26 21.87
C GLY A 260 -22.64 25.47 21.49
N PRO A 261 -23.60 25.27 22.40
CA PRO A 261 -24.77 24.45 22.12
C PRO A 261 -25.74 25.24 21.24
N ALA A 262 -25.88 24.86 19.97
CA ALA A 262 -26.84 25.49 19.08
C ALA A 262 -27.65 24.43 18.32
N GLY A 263 -28.88 24.27 18.82
CA GLY A 263 -30.13 23.93 18.15
C GLY A 263 -30.09 23.29 16.75
N LEU A 264 -30.86 22.21 16.64
CA LEU A 264 -31.48 21.74 15.41
C LEU A 264 -32.14 22.91 14.64
N GLN A 265 -31.40 23.54 13.72
CA GLN A 265 -31.99 24.37 12.68
C GLN A 265 -31.55 23.88 11.31
N ASN A 266 -32.59 23.46 10.60
CA ASN A 266 -32.70 23.08 9.21
C ASN A 266 -31.86 23.99 8.29
N GLN A 267 -30.60 23.62 8.01
CA GLN A 267 -29.80 24.29 6.99
C GLN A 267 -29.83 23.48 5.70
N GLN A 268 -30.63 24.00 4.76
CA GLN A 268 -30.68 23.60 3.37
C GLN A 268 -29.28 23.64 2.74
N GLY A 269 -29.07 22.75 1.75
CA GLY A 269 -27.79 22.36 1.18
C GLY A 269 -26.77 23.49 0.96
N VAL A 270 -25.69 23.43 1.74
CA VAL A 270 -24.42 24.07 1.39
C VAL A 270 -23.70 23.15 0.39
N PRO A 271 -23.34 23.62 -0.82
CA PRO A 271 -22.66 22.79 -1.82
C PRO A 271 -21.28 22.37 -1.32
N VAL A 272 -20.87 21.15 -1.67
CA VAL A 272 -19.49 20.70 -1.51
C VAL A 272 -18.60 21.60 -2.38
N PRO A 273 -17.55 22.25 -1.86
CA PRO A 273 -16.62 22.98 -2.70
C PRO A 273 -15.86 21.99 -3.59
N LEU A 274 -16.17 21.97 -4.88
CA LEU A 274 -15.27 21.43 -5.89
C LEU A 274 -14.13 22.44 -6.07
N PRO A 275 -12.85 22.02 -6.10
CA PRO A 275 -11.76 22.94 -6.35
C PRO A 275 -11.85 23.42 -7.80
N GLN A 276 -12.37 24.63 -7.99
CA GLN A 276 -12.25 25.37 -9.24
C GLN A 276 -10.87 26.03 -9.23
N GLY A 277 -10.01 25.59 -10.14
CA GLY A 277 -8.71 26.19 -10.34
C GLY A 277 -8.84 27.67 -10.70
N ASN A 278 -8.21 28.53 -9.92
CA ASN A 278 -7.19 29.50 -10.34
C ASN A 278 -6.82 30.35 -9.11
N SER A 279 -5.73 30.02 -8.42
CA SER A 279 -5.19 30.89 -7.36
C SER A 279 -3.69 31.03 -7.53
N GLN A 280 -3.31 32.25 -7.90
CA GLN A 280 -1.96 32.80 -7.89
C GLN A 280 -1.25 32.47 -6.57
N TRP A 281 -0.12 31.77 -6.68
CA TRP A 281 0.82 31.61 -5.57
C TRP A 281 1.53 32.94 -5.33
N THR A 282 1.23 33.61 -4.22
CA THR A 282 2.07 34.68 -3.68
C THR A 282 3.12 34.05 -2.80
N ALA A 283 4.38 34.21 -3.19
CA ALA A 283 5.54 33.77 -2.44
C ALA A 283 5.64 34.51 -1.10
N GLU A 284 5.55 33.78 0.01
CA GLU A 284 6.17 34.11 1.28
C GLU A 284 6.26 32.82 2.12
N ASP A 285 7.33 32.07 1.90
CA ASP A 285 7.83 31.07 2.87
C ASP A 285 8.32 31.81 4.12
N PRO A 286 8.34 31.11 5.26
CA PRO A 286 9.64 30.94 5.90
C PRO A 286 9.98 29.46 6.05
N ARG A 287 11.14 29.11 5.51
CA ARG A 287 11.84 27.84 5.73
C ARG A 287 12.59 27.84 7.08
N PRO A 288 13.04 26.66 7.56
CA PRO A 288 13.03 26.30 8.97
C PRO A 288 14.34 26.60 9.69
N GLN A 289 14.25 26.83 11.00
CA GLN A 289 14.89 26.03 12.06
C GLN A 289 14.73 26.74 13.40
N GLU A 290 14.56 25.95 14.45
CA GLU A 290 15.41 25.94 15.65
C GLU A 290 14.58 25.50 16.88
N TYR A 291 14.91 24.31 17.37
CA TYR A 291 14.99 23.98 18.79
C TYR A 291 13.89 24.56 19.68
N GLN A 292 12.75 23.86 19.82
CA GLN A 292 11.86 24.09 20.94
C GLN A 292 12.55 23.54 22.21
N GLY A 293 13.31 24.42 22.86
CA GLY A 293 13.87 24.19 24.17
C GLY A 293 12.77 23.69 25.12
N HIS A 294 13.09 22.63 25.86
CA HIS A 294 12.30 22.18 27.00
C HIS A 294 11.91 23.38 27.86
N GLY A 295 10.61 23.57 28.02
CA GLY A 295 10.04 24.55 28.92
C GLY A 295 10.68 24.42 30.30
N ASN A 296 11.29 25.50 30.75
CA ASN A 296 11.93 25.69 32.04
C ASN A 296 10.93 25.70 33.22
N THR A 297 9.86 24.90 33.19
CA THR A 297 8.80 24.95 34.21
C THR A 297 9.07 24.07 35.43
N GLY A 298 10.22 23.39 35.51
CA GLY A 298 10.64 22.62 36.70
C GLY A 298 11.73 23.29 37.53
N LEU A 299 12.78 23.82 36.89
CA LEU A 299 13.96 24.33 37.59
C LEU A 299 13.77 25.72 38.23
N GLU A 300 12.86 26.55 37.72
CA GLU A 300 12.51 27.83 38.36
C GLU A 300 11.58 27.68 39.56
N GLN A 301 10.81 26.59 39.65
CA GLN A 301 10.00 26.28 40.84
C GLN A 301 10.86 25.73 42.00
N ASP A 302 11.89 24.94 41.68
CA ASP A 302 12.80 24.39 42.70
C ASP A 302 13.83 25.41 43.24
N LEU A 303 14.06 26.51 42.53
CA LEU A 303 14.99 27.58 42.95
C LEU A 303 14.31 28.77 43.66
N GLN A 304 12.97 28.85 43.68
CA GLN A 304 12.25 29.85 44.49
C GLN A 304 11.89 29.38 45.91
N GLY A 305 12.10 28.10 46.24
CA GLY A 305 11.81 27.54 47.57
C GLY A 305 12.99 27.50 48.56
N GLY A 306 14.17 28.00 48.19
CA GLY A 306 15.43 27.67 48.89
C GLY A 306 16.13 28.78 49.69
N LEU A 307 15.56 29.98 49.86
CA LEU A 307 16.29 31.12 50.44
C LEU A 307 15.55 31.93 51.52
N ASP A 308 14.75 31.29 52.39
CA ASP A 308 14.27 31.95 53.62
C ASP A 308 14.36 31.04 54.86
N ALA A 309 15.58 30.53 55.13
CA ALA A 309 15.93 29.96 56.41
C ALA A 309 17.29 30.50 56.89
N SER A 310 17.33 31.79 57.28
CA SER A 310 18.31 32.34 58.22
C SER A 310 18.05 33.83 58.49
N ARG A 311 17.37 34.17 59.59
CA ARG A 311 17.80 35.15 60.61
C ARG A 311 16.66 35.55 61.55
N ARG A 312 16.86 35.16 62.81
CA ARG A 312 16.28 35.67 64.08
C ARG A 312 14.85 35.29 64.42
#